data_AF-A0A7V0X1C3-F1
#
_entry.id   AF-A0A7V0X1C3-F1
#
_cell.length_a   1.000
_cell.length_b   1.000
_cell.length_c   1.000
_cell.angle_alpha   90.00
_cell.angle_beta   90.00
_cell.angle_gamma   90.00
#
_symmetry.space_group_name_H-M   'P 1'
#
loop_
_entity.id
_entity.type
_entity.pdbx_description
1 polymer ?
#
loop_
_entity_poly.entity_id
_entity_poly.type
_entity_poly.pdbx_seq_one_letter_code
_entity_poly.pdbx_strand_id
1 'polypeptide(L)'
;MTLKKLLLLQIMYAALGIGYNVVSHLVAASGGKALSSTAPLVGGLSLGVYALCLLPGFLGLITPYRILMGLSILVFGYGGIIKHLLNYPDGLTQYASMTAYIIAIGINVYGLALNILAAAGRFERK
;
A
#
# COMPACT_ATOMS: atom_id res chain seq x y z
N MET A 1 19.04 1.04 -8.98
CA MET A 1 18.34 1.81 -7.91
C MET A 1 18.95 1.41 -6.58
N THR A 2 19.39 2.36 -5.77
CA THR A 2 19.98 2.06 -4.45
C THR A 2 18.91 1.60 -3.46
N LEU A 3 19.32 0.78 -2.47
CA LEU A 3 18.45 0.31 -1.38
C LEU A 3 17.84 1.51 -0.64
N LYS A 4 18.63 2.54 -0.35
CA LYS A 4 18.15 3.77 0.29
C LYS A 4 17.00 4.41 -0.50
N LYS A 5 17.15 4.54 -1.83
CA LYS A 5 16.10 5.13 -2.68
C LYS A 5 14.85 4.25 -2.70
N LEU A 6 15.01 2.92 -2.80
CA LEU A 6 13.89 1.97 -2.75
C LEU A 6 13.11 2.09 -1.44
N LEU A 7 13.81 2.08 -0.30
CA LEU A 7 13.18 2.22 1.01
C LEU A 7 12.45 3.56 1.18
N LEU A 8 13.02 4.67 0.69
CA LEU A 8 12.35 5.97 0.71
C LEU A 8 11.07 5.97 -0.14
N LEU A 9 11.10 5.33 -1.31
CA LEU A 9 9.92 5.18 -2.16
C LEU A 9 8.85 4.31 -1.50
N GLN A 10 9.24 3.28 -0.76
CA GLN A 10 8.35 2.42 0.03
C GLN A 10 7.75 3.15 1.24
N ILE A 11 8.53 4.01 1.91
CA ILE A 11 8.02 4.93 2.94
C ILE A 11 7.02 5.91 2.32
N MET A 12 7.30 6.45 1.13
CA MET A 12 6.35 7.32 0.43
C MET A 12 5.06 6.58 0.07
N TYR A 13 5.14 5.31 -0.36
CA TYR A 13 3.96 4.45 -0.55
C TYR A 13 3.13 4.34 0.74
N ALA A 14 3.78 4.01 1.86
CA ALA A 14 3.11 3.90 3.15
C ALA A 14 2.45 5.23 3.56
N ALA A 15 3.16 6.35 3.41
CA ALA A 15 2.65 7.68 3.73
C ALA A 15 1.45 8.08 2.85
N LEU A 16 1.51 7.83 1.54
CA LEU A 16 0.40 8.09 0.62
C LEU A 16 -0.82 7.26 0.99
N GLY A 17 -0.65 5.97 1.27
CA GLY A 17 -1.75 5.09 1.62
C GLY A 17 -2.34 5.42 3.01
N ILE A 18 -1.52 5.76 4.01
CA ILE A 18 -2.00 6.23 5.31
C ILE A 18 -2.78 7.54 5.14
N GLY A 19 -2.21 8.51 4.42
CA GLY A 19 -2.88 9.78 4.14
C GLY A 19 -4.22 9.59 3.44
N TYR A 20 -4.28 8.71 2.44
CA TYR A 20 -5.52 8.35 1.76
C TYR A 20 -6.58 7.80 2.73
N ASN A 21 -6.18 6.90 3.63
CA ASN A 21 -7.07 6.33 4.65
C ASN A 21 -7.49 7.37 5.70
N VAL A 22 -6.61 8.30 6.09
CA VAL A 22 -6.96 9.40 7.00
C VAL A 22 -8.02 10.30 6.36
N VAL A 23 -7.82 10.73 5.11
CA VAL A 23 -8.82 11.52 4.38
C VAL A 23 -10.12 10.73 4.24
N SER A 24 -10.04 9.44 3.90
CA SER A 24 -11.22 8.57 3.83
C SER A 24 -11.98 8.47 5.16
N HIS A 25 -11.27 8.47 6.28
CA HIS A 25 -11.87 8.45 7.61
C HIS A 25 -12.55 9.78 7.93
N LEU A 26 -11.91 10.90 7.65
CA LEU A 26 -12.47 12.24 7.88
C LEU A 26 -13.74 12.48 7.06
N VAL A 27 -13.74 12.07 5.78
CA VAL A 27 -14.93 12.15 4.92
C VAL A 27 -16.06 11.26 5.44
N ALA A 28 -15.75 10.05 5.91
CA ALA A 28 -16.76 9.17 6.49
C ALA A 28 -17.32 9.73 7.82
N ALA A 29 -16.47 10.32 8.65
CA ALA A 29 -16.84 10.92 9.92
C ALA A 29 -17.71 12.18 9.75
N SER A 30 -17.59 12.90 8.63
CA SER A 30 -18.46 14.04 8.29
C SER A 30 -19.78 13.65 7.63
N GLY A 31 -20.13 12.36 7.61
CA GLY A 31 -21.37 11.85 7.00
C GLY A 31 -21.26 11.60 5.49
N GLY A 32 -20.07 11.79 4.92
CA GLY A 32 -19.78 11.41 3.53
C GLY A 32 -19.54 9.91 3.37
N LYS A 33 -19.45 9.48 2.12
CA LYS A 33 -19.10 8.10 1.79
C LYS A 33 -17.58 7.92 1.83
N ALA A 34 -17.12 6.80 2.38
CA ALA A 34 -15.69 6.48 2.42
C ALA A 34 -15.06 6.46 1.01
N LEU A 35 -13.80 6.86 0.92
CA LEU A 35 -13.04 6.87 -0.33
C LEU A 35 -12.58 5.45 -0.74
N SER A 36 -12.68 4.45 0.12
CA SER A 36 -12.31 3.06 -0.15
C SER A 36 -13.37 2.11 0.37
N SER A 37 -13.48 0.95 -0.28
CA SER A 37 -14.28 -0.19 0.20
C SER A 37 -13.72 -0.82 1.46
N THR A 38 -12.44 -0.61 1.76
CA THR A 38 -11.80 -1.12 2.98
C THR A 38 -12.00 -0.12 4.10
N ALA A 39 -12.35 -0.61 5.30
CA ALA A 39 -12.46 0.23 6.49
C ALA A 39 -11.18 1.08 6.67
N PRO A 40 -11.28 2.42 6.72
CA PRO A 40 -10.11 3.30 6.69
C PRO A 40 -9.09 3.01 7.79
N LEU A 41 -9.56 2.67 8.98
CA LEU A 41 -8.70 2.32 10.12
C LEU A 41 -7.89 1.05 9.85
N VAL A 42 -8.50 0.01 9.28
CA VAL A 42 -7.83 -1.25 8.95
C VAL A 42 -6.77 -1.02 7.87
N GLY A 43 -7.08 -0.24 6.84
CA GLY A 43 -6.13 0.12 5.78
C GLY A 43 -4.94 0.91 6.32
N GLY A 44 -5.20 1.94 7.12
CA GLY A 44 -4.16 2.77 7.75
C GLY A 44 -3.25 1.97 8.68
N LEU A 45 -3.82 1.14 9.56
CA LEU A 45 -3.05 0.29 10.48
C LEU A 45 -2.19 -0.74 9.73
N SER A 46 -2.73 -1.35 8.67
CA SER A 46 -2.00 -2.31 7.85
C SER A 46 -0.78 -1.67 7.19
N LEU A 47 -0.88 -0.42 6.73
CA LEU A 47 0.25 0.33 6.18
C LEU A 47 1.23 0.80 7.26
N GLY A 48 0.76 1.07 8.48
CA GLY A 48 1.63 1.30 9.64
C GLY A 48 2.48 0.06 9.96
N VAL A 49 1.86 -1.13 9.99
CA VAL A 49 2.57 -2.40 10.16
C VAL A 49 3.56 -2.64 9.01
N TYR A 50 3.15 -2.36 7.77
CA TYR A 50 4.04 -2.43 6.61
C TYR A 50 5.28 -1.53 6.75
N ALA A 51 5.14 -0.31 7.28
CA ALA A 51 6.27 0.58 7.50
C ALA A 51 7.30 -0.04 8.47
N LEU A 52 6.85 -0.77 9.50
CA LEU A 52 7.73 -1.52 10.40
C LEU A 52 8.48 -2.65 9.67
N CYS A 53 7.85 -3.27 8.67
CA CYS A 53 8.49 -4.29 7.83
C CYS A 53 9.67 -3.75 6.99
N LEU A 54 9.82 -2.43 6.88
CA LEU A 54 10.96 -1.81 6.19
C LEU A 54 12.21 -1.69 7.08
N LEU A 55 12.06 -1.81 8.41
CA LEU A 55 13.18 -1.66 9.37
C LEU A 55 14.37 -2.58 9.07
N PRO A 56 14.20 -3.88 8.74
CA PRO A 56 15.34 -4.73 8.39
C PRO A 56 16.12 -4.21 7.18
N GLY A 57 15.46 -3.55 6.23
CA GLY A 57 16.11 -2.93 5.09
C GLY A 57 17.01 -1.76 5.49
N PHE A 58 16.55 -0.90 6.40
CA PHE A 58 17.35 0.20 6.95
C PHE A 58 18.52 -0.28 7.82
N LEU A 59 18.38 -1.43 8.48
CA LEU A 59 19.43 -2.06 9.28
C LEU A 59 20.41 -2.90 8.44
N GLY A 60 20.24 -2.98 7.11
CA GLY A 60 21.08 -3.79 6.23
C GLY A 60 20.81 -5.29 6.28
N LEU A 61 19.77 -5.74 7.00
CA LEU A 61 19.34 -7.13 7.08
C LEU A 61 18.53 -7.50 5.82
N ILE A 62 19.25 -7.78 4.73
CA ILE A 62 18.66 -7.92 3.38
C ILE A 62 17.71 -9.11 3.26
N THR A 63 18.08 -10.28 3.78
CA THR A 63 17.24 -11.49 3.67
C THR A 63 15.87 -11.32 4.34
N PRO A 64 15.77 -10.92 5.63
CA PRO A 64 14.46 -10.72 6.26
C PRO A 64 13.67 -9.59 5.60
N TYR A 65 14.32 -8.49 5.18
CA TYR A 65 13.66 -7.45 4.40
C TYR A 65 12.98 -8.01 3.14
N ARG A 66 13.70 -8.80 2.34
CA ARG A 66 13.14 -9.40 1.10
C ARG A 66 11.97 -10.32 1.37
N ILE A 67 12.04 -11.14 2.42
CA ILE A 67 10.94 -12.04 2.83
C ILE A 67 9.69 -11.22 3.19
N LEU A 68 9.86 -10.17 4.00
CA LEU A 68 8.76 -9.29 4.40
C LEU A 68 8.13 -8.57 3.21
N MET A 69 8.93 -8.15 2.23
CA MET A 69 8.41 -7.57 0.99
C MET A 69 7.65 -8.60 0.16
N GLY A 70 8.10 -9.86 0.14
CA GLY A 70 7.36 -11.00 -0.41
C GLY A 70 5.98 -11.17 0.22
N LEU A 71 5.89 -11.15 1.56
CA LEU A 71 4.61 -11.22 2.26
C LEU A 71 3.73 -10.00 1.98
N SER A 72 4.32 -8.82 1.89
CA SER A 72 3.61 -7.58 1.57
C SER A 72 2.97 -7.63 0.17
N ILE A 73 3.63 -8.27 -0.80
CA ILE A 73 3.04 -8.51 -2.15
C ILE A 73 1.73 -9.29 -2.04
N LEU A 74 1.69 -10.35 -1.23
CA LEU A 74 0.49 -11.17 -1.08
C LEU A 74 -0.64 -10.37 -0.44
N VAL A 75 -0.35 -9.66 0.65
CA VAL A 75 -1.35 -8.89 1.41
C VAL A 75 -1.91 -7.74 0.57
N PHE A 76 -1.03 -6.88 0.04
CA PHE A 76 -1.46 -5.65 -0.64
C PHE A 76 -1.80 -5.88 -2.12
N GLY A 77 -1.21 -6.88 -2.78
CA GLY A 77 -1.57 -7.26 -4.14
C GLY A 77 -2.97 -7.87 -4.18
N TYR A 78 -3.27 -8.83 -3.31
CA TYR A 78 -4.61 -9.42 -3.27
C TYR A 78 -5.65 -8.43 -2.70
N GLY A 79 -5.38 -7.89 -1.51
CA GLY A 79 -6.33 -7.03 -0.80
C GLY A 79 -6.52 -5.66 -1.42
N GLY A 80 -5.47 -5.08 -1.99
CA GLY A 80 -5.44 -3.71 -2.50
C GLY A 80 -5.49 -3.57 -4.02
N ILE A 81 -5.56 -4.67 -4.78
CA ILE A 81 -5.71 -4.62 -6.25
C ILE A 81 -6.73 -5.67 -6.71
N ILE A 82 -6.42 -6.96 -6.53
CA ILE A 82 -7.24 -8.05 -7.09
C ILE A 82 -8.68 -7.95 -6.60
N LYS A 83 -8.89 -7.76 -5.29
CA LYS A 83 -10.23 -7.62 -4.72
C LYS A 83 -11.00 -6.41 -5.30
N HIS A 84 -10.33 -5.32 -5.63
CA HIS A 84 -10.99 -4.14 -6.21
C HIS A 84 -11.35 -4.34 -7.69
N LEU A 85 -10.55 -5.11 -8.43
CA LEU A 85 -10.81 -5.43 -9.83
C LEU A 85 -11.92 -6.49 -9.97
N LEU A 86 -11.88 -7.56 -9.16
CA LEU A 86 -12.89 -8.62 -9.20
C LEU A 86 -14.29 -8.16 -8.84
N ASN A 87 -14.38 -7.11 -8.01
CA ASN A 87 -15.67 -6.54 -7.64
C ASN A 87 -16.12 -5.44 -8.62
N TYR A 88 -15.37 -5.08 -9.67
CA TYR A 88 -15.82 -4.07 -10.63
C TYR A 88 -16.90 -4.61 -11.57
N PRO A 89 -17.97 -3.85 -11.90
CA PRO A 89 -18.27 -2.48 -11.48
C PRO A 89 -19.06 -2.36 -10.17
N ASP A 90 -19.63 -3.45 -9.66
CA ASP A 90 -20.53 -3.42 -8.48
C ASP A 90 -19.85 -2.83 -7.23
N GLY A 91 -18.57 -3.08 -7.08
CA GLY A 91 -17.68 -2.58 -6.04
C GLY A 91 -17.38 -1.08 -6.14
N LEU A 92 -17.64 -0.44 -7.29
CA LEU A 92 -17.56 1.03 -7.42
C LEU A 92 -18.61 1.70 -6.53
N THR A 93 -19.74 1.02 -6.26
CA THR A 93 -20.74 1.48 -5.30
C THR A 93 -20.22 1.50 -3.86
N GLN A 94 -19.04 0.97 -3.58
CA GLN A 94 -18.39 1.09 -2.26
C GLN A 94 -17.42 2.27 -2.18
N TYR A 95 -17.19 2.97 -3.29
CA TYR A 95 -16.34 4.15 -3.36
C TYR A 95 -17.15 5.44 -3.42
N ALA A 96 -16.58 6.52 -2.88
CA ALA A 96 -17.14 7.85 -3.03
C ALA A 96 -17.20 8.29 -4.51
N SER A 97 -16.24 7.89 -5.34
CA SER A 97 -16.18 8.24 -6.76
C SER A 97 -15.24 7.31 -7.55
N MET A 98 -15.31 7.38 -8.88
CA MET A 98 -14.34 6.72 -9.78
C MET A 98 -12.91 7.22 -9.52
N THR A 99 -12.73 8.51 -9.24
CA THR A 99 -11.41 9.08 -8.93
C THR A 99 -10.81 8.46 -7.67
N ALA A 100 -11.63 8.29 -6.61
CA ALA A 100 -11.20 7.62 -5.39
C ALA A 100 -10.78 6.17 -5.68
N TYR A 101 -11.56 5.45 -6.47
CA TYR A 101 -11.24 4.09 -6.91
C TYR A 101 -9.88 4.01 -7.63
N ILE A 102 -9.66 4.87 -8.63
CA ILE A 102 -8.41 4.90 -9.41
C ILE A 102 -7.21 5.25 -8.52
N ILE A 103 -7.35 6.24 -7.62
CA ILE A 103 -6.26 6.61 -6.71
C ILE A 103 -5.92 5.45 -5.76
N ALA A 104 -6.93 4.79 -5.17
CA ALA A 104 -6.71 3.67 -4.26
C ALA A 104 -5.96 2.52 -4.94
N ILE A 105 -6.36 2.15 -6.16
CA ILE A 105 -5.64 1.13 -6.94
C ILE A 105 -4.24 1.62 -7.32
N GLY A 106 -4.09 2.87 -7.77
CA GLY A 106 -2.81 3.44 -8.16
C GLY A 106 -1.77 3.41 -7.04
N ILE A 107 -2.17 3.77 -5.81
CA ILE A 107 -1.31 3.69 -4.63
C ILE A 107 -0.85 2.24 -4.39
N ASN A 108 -1.77 1.27 -4.47
CA ASN A 108 -1.43 -0.14 -4.26
C ASN A 108 -0.56 -0.72 -5.38
N VAL A 109 -0.81 -0.37 -6.64
CA VAL A 109 0.03 -0.76 -7.79
C VAL A 109 1.44 -0.22 -7.62
N TYR A 110 1.58 1.04 -7.19
CA TYR A 110 2.87 1.65 -6.88
C TYR A 110 3.61 0.87 -5.79
N GLY A 111 2.96 0.59 -4.65
CA GLY A 111 3.55 -0.22 -3.57
C GLY A 111 3.91 -1.64 -4.01
N LEU A 112 3.04 -2.30 -4.78
CA LEU A 112 3.25 -3.63 -5.31
C LEU A 112 4.52 -3.70 -6.17
N ALA A 113 4.68 -2.76 -7.10
CA ALA A 113 5.86 -2.71 -7.97
C ALA A 113 7.16 -2.59 -7.16
N LEU A 114 7.19 -1.70 -6.16
CA LEU A 114 8.36 -1.54 -5.29
C LEU A 114 8.66 -2.81 -4.48
N ASN A 115 7.61 -3.45 -3.93
CA ASN A 115 7.77 -4.66 -3.14
C ASN A 115 8.24 -5.85 -4.00
N ILE A 116 7.80 -5.95 -5.26
CA ILE A 116 8.31 -6.93 -6.23
C ILE A 116 9.80 -6.71 -6.50
N LEU A 117 10.21 -5.47 -6.77
CA LEU A 117 11.63 -5.14 -6.96
C LEU A 117 12.47 -5.51 -5.74
N ALA A 118 11.97 -5.20 -4.54
CA ALA A 118 12.60 -5.56 -3.29
C ALA A 118 12.70 -7.09 -3.10
N ALA A 119 11.60 -7.82 -3.20
CA ALA A 119 11.56 -9.27 -3.04
C ALA A 119 12.49 -9.98 -4.04
N ALA A 120 12.52 -9.52 -5.29
CA ALA A 120 13.42 -10.01 -6.34
C ALA A 120 14.90 -9.64 -6.14
N GLY A 121 15.22 -8.78 -5.16
CA GLY A 121 16.59 -8.31 -4.92
C GLY A 121 17.12 -7.37 -6.01
N ARG A 122 16.24 -6.71 -6.76
CA ARG A 122 16.58 -5.81 -7.87
C ARG A 122 16.95 -4.41 -7.37
N PHE A 123 17.97 -4.32 -6.52
CA PHE A 123 18.51 -3.05 -6.00
C PHE A 123 20.01 -3.17 -5.68
N GLU A 124 20.68 -2.03 -5.63
CA GLU A 124 22.10 -1.92 -5.27
C GLU A 124 22.23 -1.64 -3.77
N ARG A 125 23.18 -2.30 -3.09
CA ARG A 125 23.40 -2.16 -1.63
C ARG A 125 24.19 -0.90 -1.22
N LYS A 126 24.54 -0.03 -2.18
CA LYS A 126 25.31 1.19 -1.95
C LYS A 126 24.62 2.16 -1.00
#